data_AF-A0A7X5D243-F1
#
_entry.id   AF-A0A7X5D243-F1
#
_cell.length_a   1.000
_cell.length_b   1.000
_cell.length_c   1.000
_cell.angle_alpha   90.00
_cell.angle_beta   90.00
_cell.angle_gamma   90.00
#
_symmetry.space_group_name_H-M   'P 1'
#
loop_
_entity.id
_entity.type
_entity.pdbx_description
1 polymer ?
#
loop_
_entity_poly.entity_id
_entity_poly.type
_entity_poly.pdbx_seq_one_letter_code
_entity_poly.pdbx_strand_id
1 'polypeptide(L)'
;MTYQTDFAKKFHLQMGQKQSYPLVAYQYDVILGGYLTSFSKITGLVLQSAEVMAINEGGRNQPYLFRDSKKRLQTMVLEKGYGTLNLIDICDKVTDVTIILRNPKGEIIQAYSTGYAVVQEIKFSELNACSTQVLIQYMSIAYTVLCESKDVAESCRNLEKNSVSENITSDIAVAQNKKSTDNMKMQKNNKINTNNMLNDIKQQNKKALQKQQELELKQKNNQNDITKNIDFSA
;
A
#
# COMPACT_ATOMS: atom_id res chain seq x y z
N MET A 1 -3.64 -24.47 -25.75
CA MET A 1 -3.96 -23.03 -25.84
C MET A 1 -4.47 -22.57 -24.49
N THR A 2 -3.66 -21.81 -23.75
CA THR A 2 -4.01 -21.32 -22.41
C THR A 2 -4.91 -20.10 -22.55
N TYR A 3 -6.17 -20.22 -22.17
CA TYR A 3 -7.13 -19.11 -22.18
C TYR A 3 -6.78 -18.12 -21.06
N GLN A 4 -6.16 -17.00 -21.44
CA GLN A 4 -5.86 -15.90 -20.54
C GLN A 4 -7.14 -15.08 -20.29
N THR A 5 -7.52 -14.94 -19.02
CA THR A 5 -8.72 -14.22 -18.60
C THR A 5 -8.53 -12.71 -18.73
N ASP A 6 -9.60 -11.92 -18.80
CA ASP A 6 -9.47 -10.47 -19.03
C ASP A 6 -8.87 -9.71 -17.84
N PHE A 7 -8.97 -10.26 -16.61
CA PHE A 7 -8.21 -9.83 -15.43
C PHE A 7 -6.72 -10.15 -15.55
N ALA A 8 -6.39 -11.36 -16.00
CA ALA A 8 -5.01 -11.73 -16.28
C ALA A 8 -4.41 -10.86 -17.39
N LYS A 9 -5.20 -10.39 -18.37
CA LYS A 9 -4.78 -9.37 -19.32
C LYS A 9 -4.66 -7.97 -18.68
N LYS A 10 -5.64 -7.56 -17.87
CA LYS A 10 -5.65 -6.26 -17.16
C LYS A 10 -4.41 -6.07 -16.29
N PHE A 11 -3.96 -7.14 -15.64
CA PHE A 11 -2.80 -7.13 -14.74
C PHE A 11 -1.55 -7.85 -15.30
N HIS A 12 -1.56 -8.22 -16.59
CA HIS A 12 -0.46 -8.92 -17.27
C HIS A 12 0.04 -10.17 -16.52
N LEU A 13 -0.89 -10.92 -15.93
CA LEU A 13 -0.63 -12.13 -15.17
C LEU A 13 -0.39 -13.30 -16.14
N GLN A 14 0.76 -13.93 -16.01
CA GLN A 14 1.09 -15.18 -16.69
C GLN A 14 1.02 -16.34 -15.70
N MET A 15 0.52 -17.48 -16.14
CA MET A 15 0.34 -18.66 -15.29
C MET A 15 1.57 -19.55 -15.41
N GLY A 16 2.19 -19.86 -14.27
CA GLY A 16 3.32 -20.76 -14.18
C GLY A 16 2.85 -22.19 -13.93
N GLN A 17 3.71 -23.16 -14.21
CA GLN A 17 3.47 -24.55 -13.79
C GLN A 17 3.70 -24.69 -12.28
N LYS A 18 2.90 -25.53 -11.62
CA LYS A 18 3.06 -25.84 -10.19
C LYS A 18 4.45 -26.43 -9.96
N GLN A 19 5.25 -25.79 -9.11
CA GLN A 19 6.63 -26.17 -8.85
C GLN A 19 6.72 -27.21 -7.72
N SER A 20 7.67 -28.14 -7.84
CA SER A 20 7.90 -29.21 -6.85
C SER A 20 8.77 -28.77 -5.66
N TYR A 21 9.48 -27.65 -5.80
CA TYR A 21 10.39 -27.13 -4.76
C TYR A 21 9.69 -26.08 -3.89
N PRO A 22 10.14 -25.90 -2.63
CA PRO A 22 9.61 -24.85 -1.76
C PRO A 22 9.71 -23.48 -2.41
N LEU A 23 8.60 -22.75 -2.40
CA LEU A 23 8.54 -21.41 -2.96
C LEU A 23 9.13 -20.39 -1.99
N VAL A 24 9.86 -19.43 -2.55
CA VAL A 24 10.34 -18.28 -1.80
C VAL A 24 9.21 -17.27 -1.59
N ALA A 25 8.98 -16.88 -0.33
CA ALA A 25 7.81 -16.09 0.08
C ALA A 25 8.00 -14.56 -0.05
N TYR A 26 8.93 -14.08 -0.89
CA TYR A 26 9.18 -12.64 -1.06
C TYR A 26 8.52 -12.05 -2.32
N GLN A 27 7.97 -12.87 -3.21
CA GLN A 27 7.28 -12.44 -4.44
C GLN A 27 5.81 -12.78 -4.37
N TYR A 28 5.01 -11.79 -3.98
CA TYR A 28 3.57 -11.93 -3.91
C TYR A 28 2.87 -10.60 -4.15
N ASP A 29 1.64 -10.70 -4.65
CA ASP A 29 0.69 -9.60 -4.70
C ASP A 29 -0.58 -9.94 -3.94
N VAL A 30 -1.30 -8.92 -3.53
CA VAL A 30 -2.56 -9.05 -2.81
C VAL A 30 -3.62 -8.28 -3.54
N ILE A 31 -4.76 -8.93 -3.76
CA ILE A 31 -5.98 -8.28 -4.20
C ILE A 31 -6.82 -8.00 -2.96
N LEU A 32 -7.12 -6.73 -2.75
CA LEU A 32 -7.82 -6.22 -1.59
C LEU A 32 -8.78 -5.10 -2.02
N GLY A 33 -10.08 -5.25 -1.74
CA GLY A 33 -11.09 -4.24 -2.08
C GLY A 33 -11.16 -3.90 -3.59
N GLY A 34 -10.84 -4.87 -4.45
CA GLY A 34 -10.76 -4.68 -5.91
C GLY A 34 -9.43 -4.11 -6.44
N TYR A 35 -8.48 -3.81 -5.57
CA TYR A 35 -7.16 -3.28 -5.94
C TYR A 35 -6.10 -4.37 -5.88
N LEU A 36 -5.26 -4.47 -6.92
CA LEU A 36 -4.03 -5.25 -6.87
C LEU A 36 -2.92 -4.38 -6.26
N THR A 37 -2.34 -4.84 -5.16
CA THR A 37 -1.29 -4.10 -4.45
C THR A 37 -0.32 -5.06 -3.77
N SER A 38 0.88 -4.58 -3.46
CA SER A 38 1.89 -5.39 -2.77
C SER A 38 2.05 -4.92 -1.32
N PHE A 39 2.32 -5.83 -0.41
CA PHE A 39 2.56 -5.55 1.01
C PHE A 39 4.01 -5.89 1.36
N SER A 40 4.58 -5.25 2.38
CA SER A 40 5.92 -5.60 2.84
C SER A 40 5.92 -6.94 3.55
N LYS A 41 4.83 -7.22 4.29
CA LYS A 41 4.69 -8.44 5.08
C LYS A 41 3.23 -8.81 5.27
N ILE A 42 2.97 -10.11 5.30
CA ILE A 42 1.68 -10.71 5.63
C ILE A 42 1.94 -11.74 6.72
N THR A 43 1.13 -11.71 7.78
CA THR A 43 1.22 -12.68 8.90
C THR A 43 -0.15 -13.19 9.30
N GLY A 44 -0.20 -14.27 10.10
CA GLY A 44 -1.46 -14.82 10.62
C GLY A 44 -2.26 -15.64 9.60
N LEU A 45 -1.62 -16.16 8.56
CA LEU A 45 -2.26 -17.04 7.58
C LEU A 45 -2.40 -18.46 8.15
N VAL A 46 -3.63 -18.94 8.26
CA VAL A 46 -3.93 -20.28 8.79
C VAL A 46 -4.82 -21.03 7.80
N LEU A 47 -4.20 -21.89 6.99
CA LEU A 47 -4.84 -22.67 5.93
C LEU A 47 -5.94 -23.62 6.43
N GLN A 48 -5.65 -24.34 7.51
CA GLN A 48 -6.59 -25.28 8.11
C GLN A 48 -6.47 -25.18 9.63
N SER A 49 -7.53 -24.73 10.29
CA SER A 49 -7.67 -24.86 11.74
C SER A 49 -8.94 -25.65 12.03
N ALA A 50 -8.78 -26.83 12.62
CA ALA A 50 -9.89 -27.54 13.25
C ALA A 50 -9.81 -27.29 14.76
N GLU A 51 -10.89 -26.82 15.36
CA GLU A 51 -11.03 -26.86 16.81
C GLU A 51 -11.37 -28.30 17.18
N VAL A 52 -10.69 -28.83 18.20
CA VAL A 52 -10.83 -30.24 18.61
C VAL A 52 -11.24 -30.29 20.07
N MET A 53 -12.32 -31.00 20.35
CA MET A 53 -12.78 -31.31 21.70
C MET A 53 -12.22 -32.67 22.12
N ALA A 54 -11.65 -32.72 23.32
CA ALA A 54 -11.19 -33.95 23.95
C ALA A 54 -12.24 -34.45 24.94
N ILE A 55 -12.72 -35.68 24.77
CA ILE A 55 -13.64 -36.35 25.69
C ILE A 55 -12.89 -37.51 26.36
N ASN A 56 -12.81 -37.48 27.69
CA ASN A 56 -12.23 -38.57 28.48
C ASN A 56 -13.33 -39.56 28.85
N GLU A 57 -13.16 -40.83 28.48
CA GLU A 57 -14.03 -41.92 28.91
C GLU A 57 -13.39 -42.71 30.05
N GLY A 58 -14.20 -43.16 31.00
CA GLY A 58 -13.74 -44.03 32.08
C GLY A 58 -13.22 -45.37 31.53
N GLY A 59 -12.05 -45.80 31.98
CA GLY A 59 -11.41 -47.05 31.53
C GLY A 59 -10.36 -46.89 30.43
N ARG A 60 -10.12 -45.66 29.94
CA ARG A 60 -9.06 -45.38 28.96
C ARG A 60 -8.23 -44.16 29.36
N ASN A 61 -6.91 -44.28 29.29
CA ASN A 61 -5.98 -43.18 29.60
C ASN A 61 -5.77 -42.20 28.44
N GLN A 62 -6.47 -42.36 27.32
CA GLN A 62 -6.37 -41.49 26.15
C GLN A 62 -7.74 -40.89 25.81
N PRO A 63 -7.83 -39.57 25.61
CA PRO A 63 -9.06 -38.89 25.20
C PRO A 63 -9.46 -39.24 23.76
N TYR A 64 -10.76 -39.24 23.50
CA TYR A 64 -11.29 -39.17 22.14
C TYR A 64 -11.28 -37.74 21.65
N LEU A 65 -10.84 -37.55 20.41
CA LEU A 65 -10.72 -36.26 19.77
C LEU A 65 -11.84 -36.10 18.73
N PHE A 66 -12.74 -35.15 18.96
CA PHE A 66 -13.83 -34.81 18.04
C PHE A 66 -13.60 -33.43 17.45
N ARG A 67 -13.92 -33.25 16.16
CA ARG A 67 -13.94 -31.92 15.54
C ARG A 67 -15.11 -31.13 16.11
N ASP A 68 -14.82 -29.97 16.69
CA ASP A 68 -15.83 -29.00 17.12
C ASP A 68 -16.07 -27.98 16.00
N SER A 69 -17.23 -27.33 16.04
CA SER A 69 -17.53 -26.13 15.28
C SER A 69 -16.52 -25.02 15.61
N LYS A 70 -15.98 -24.37 14.59
CA LYS A 70 -14.96 -23.32 14.76
C LYS A 70 -15.59 -22.09 15.40
N LYS A 71 -15.19 -21.76 16.63
CA LYS A 71 -15.70 -20.62 17.41
C LYS A 71 -14.86 -19.36 17.23
N ARG A 72 -13.57 -19.49 16.88
CA ARG A 72 -12.66 -18.34 16.71
C ARG A 72 -12.45 -17.97 15.24
N LEU A 73 -12.67 -16.70 14.93
CA LEU A 73 -12.22 -16.11 13.67
C LEU A 73 -10.68 -16.09 13.63
N GLN A 74 -10.12 -16.31 12.44
CA GLN A 74 -8.69 -16.15 12.23
C GLN A 74 -8.42 -14.71 11.84
N THR A 75 -7.25 -14.19 12.23
CA THR A 75 -6.84 -12.82 11.90
C THR A 75 -5.53 -12.85 11.14
N MET A 76 -5.47 -12.14 10.01
CA MET A 76 -4.25 -11.84 9.29
C MET A 76 -3.89 -10.38 9.47
N VAL A 77 -2.59 -10.07 9.41
CA VAL A 77 -2.09 -8.69 9.48
C VAL A 77 -1.28 -8.40 8.23
N LEU A 78 -1.67 -7.32 7.54
CA LEU A 78 -1.00 -6.80 6.36
C LEU A 78 -0.18 -5.55 6.73
N GLU A 79 1.09 -5.50 6.35
CA GLU A 79 2.00 -4.39 6.60
C GLU A 79 2.35 -3.67 5.30
N LYS A 80 2.25 -2.34 5.28
CA LYS A 80 2.55 -1.54 4.09
C LYS A 80 3.17 -0.20 4.46
N GLY A 81 4.13 0.29 3.66
CA GLY A 81 4.64 1.66 3.80
C GLY A 81 3.58 2.71 3.45
N TYR A 82 3.51 3.77 4.26
CA TYR A 82 2.62 4.91 4.04
C TYR A 82 2.95 5.64 2.72
N GLY A 83 1.92 6.12 2.01
CA GLY A 83 2.07 6.96 0.81
C GLY A 83 1.93 6.27 -0.55
N THR A 84 1.70 4.96 -0.58
CA THR A 84 1.47 4.20 -1.84
C THR A 84 0.00 3.88 -2.08
N LEU A 85 -0.69 3.34 -1.07
CA LEU A 85 -2.13 3.11 -1.05
C LEU A 85 -2.62 3.47 0.36
N ASN A 86 -3.67 4.27 0.45
CA ASN A 86 -4.28 4.57 1.74
C ASN A 86 -5.21 3.42 2.13
N LEU A 87 -4.77 2.61 3.11
CA LEU A 87 -5.54 1.46 3.58
C LEU A 87 -6.89 1.84 4.21
N ILE A 88 -7.03 3.09 4.66
CA ILE A 88 -8.27 3.62 5.23
C ILE A 88 -9.34 3.75 4.14
N ASP A 89 -8.98 4.20 2.94
CA ASP A 89 -9.94 4.47 1.86
C ASP A 89 -10.54 3.19 1.25
N ILE A 90 -9.95 2.04 1.52
CA ILE A 90 -10.37 0.74 1.01
C ILE A 90 -10.99 -0.15 2.07
N CYS A 91 -10.94 0.21 3.36
CA CYS A 91 -11.31 -0.71 4.45
C CYS A 91 -12.74 -1.22 4.32
N ASP A 92 -13.66 -0.35 3.92
CA ASP A 92 -15.10 -0.67 3.79
C ASP A 92 -15.40 -1.53 2.55
N LYS A 93 -14.46 -1.62 1.61
CA LYS A 93 -14.60 -2.39 0.37
C LYS A 93 -14.02 -3.79 0.49
N VAL A 94 -13.36 -4.11 1.61
CA VAL A 94 -12.74 -5.42 1.81
C VAL A 94 -13.81 -6.43 2.18
N THR A 95 -14.13 -7.31 1.24
CA THR A 95 -14.99 -8.48 1.47
C THR A 95 -14.21 -9.78 1.40
N ASP A 96 -13.19 -9.83 0.54
CA ASP A 96 -12.29 -10.97 0.35
C ASP A 96 -10.86 -10.46 0.11
N VAL A 97 -9.89 -11.29 0.46
CA VAL A 97 -8.46 -11.06 0.24
C VAL A 97 -7.91 -12.22 -0.56
N THR A 98 -7.30 -11.93 -1.70
CA THR A 98 -6.60 -12.94 -2.50
C THR A 98 -5.11 -12.66 -2.51
N ILE A 99 -4.31 -13.61 -2.03
CA ILE A 99 -2.85 -13.57 -2.04
C ILE A 99 -2.37 -14.40 -3.22
N ILE A 100 -1.56 -13.80 -4.08
CA ILE A 100 -1.03 -14.38 -5.31
C ILE A 100 0.47 -14.55 -5.13
N LEU A 101 0.95 -15.79 -5.11
CA LEU A 101 2.37 -16.12 -5.09
C LEU A 101 2.93 -16.21 -6.52
N ARG A 102 4.09 -15.59 -6.72
CA ARG A 102 4.77 -15.57 -8.03
C ARG A 102 6.12 -16.24 -7.99
N ASN A 103 6.56 -16.73 -9.15
CA ASN A 103 7.93 -17.18 -9.35
C ASN A 103 8.84 -16.00 -9.73
N PRO A 104 10.18 -16.20 -9.76
CA PRO A 104 11.13 -15.19 -10.22
C PRO A 104 10.91 -14.69 -11.65
N LYS A 105 10.14 -15.41 -12.48
CA LYS A 105 9.75 -14.99 -13.83
C LYS A 105 8.49 -14.12 -13.84
N GLY A 106 7.88 -13.87 -12.68
CA GLY A 106 6.64 -13.09 -12.53
C GLY A 106 5.35 -13.89 -12.76
N GLU A 107 5.46 -15.19 -13.03
CA GLU A 107 4.31 -16.07 -13.28
C GLU A 107 3.65 -16.46 -11.96
N ILE A 108 2.32 -16.56 -11.94
CA ILE A 108 1.56 -17.00 -10.78
C ILE A 108 1.69 -18.51 -10.66
N ILE A 109 2.09 -18.96 -9.47
CA ILE A 109 2.23 -20.39 -9.16
C ILE A 109 1.09 -20.86 -8.27
N GLN A 110 0.69 -20.03 -7.31
CA GLN A 110 -0.27 -20.41 -6.28
C GLN A 110 -1.07 -19.19 -5.83
N ALA A 111 -2.33 -19.40 -5.48
CA ALA A 111 -3.17 -18.38 -4.87
C ALA A 111 -3.85 -18.90 -3.62
N TYR A 112 -4.07 -18.00 -2.67
CA TYR A 112 -4.86 -18.23 -1.47
C TYR A 112 -5.96 -17.17 -1.40
N SER A 113 -7.17 -17.55 -1.05
CA SER A 113 -8.28 -16.60 -0.91
C SER A 113 -9.01 -16.80 0.40
N THR A 114 -9.30 -15.70 1.06
CA THR A 114 -10.17 -15.72 2.24
C THR A 114 -11.63 -15.80 1.83
N GLY A 115 -12.46 -16.37 2.70
CA GLY A 115 -13.91 -16.17 2.66
C GLY A 115 -14.34 -15.25 3.80
N TYR A 116 -15.17 -14.25 3.48
CA TYR A 116 -15.77 -13.31 4.45
C TYR A 116 -14.70 -12.61 5.30
N ALA A 117 -13.85 -11.83 4.64
CA ALA A 117 -12.87 -10.98 5.28
C ALA A 117 -13.51 -9.68 5.76
N VAL A 118 -13.15 -9.25 6.97
CA VAL A 118 -13.57 -7.97 7.56
C VAL A 118 -12.37 -7.29 8.21
N VAL A 119 -12.15 -6.02 7.89
CA VAL A 119 -11.11 -5.23 8.54
C VAL A 119 -11.51 -4.95 9.99
N GLN A 120 -10.68 -5.39 10.93
CA GLN A 120 -10.89 -5.16 12.37
C GLN A 120 -10.28 -3.83 12.81
N GLU A 121 -9.10 -3.52 12.30
CA GLU A 121 -8.30 -2.41 12.79
C GLU A 121 -7.27 -1.96 11.75
N ILE A 122 -7.01 -0.65 11.71
CA ILE A 122 -5.88 -0.06 11.01
C ILE A 122 -5.05 0.73 12.02
N LYS A 123 -3.74 0.45 12.07
CA LYS A 123 -2.77 1.07 12.97
C LYS A 123 -1.60 1.64 12.20
N PHE A 124 -0.95 2.64 12.76
CA PHE A 124 0.31 3.18 12.24
C PHE A 124 1.46 2.79 13.17
N SER A 125 2.66 2.66 12.62
CA SER A 125 3.88 2.58 13.43
C SER A 125 4.12 3.90 14.16
N GLU A 126 4.95 3.83 15.19
CA GLU A 126 5.31 4.99 16.00
C GLU A 126 5.99 6.08 15.16
N LEU A 127 5.71 7.35 15.51
CA LEU A 127 6.40 8.51 14.96
C LEU A 127 7.55 8.88 15.90
N ASN A 128 8.78 8.65 15.44
CA ASN A 128 9.98 8.93 16.24
C ASN A 128 10.97 9.77 15.42
N ALA A 129 11.18 11.03 15.82
CA ALA A 129 12.09 11.96 15.15
C ALA A 129 13.57 11.53 15.22
N CYS A 130 13.93 10.67 16.17
CA CYS A 130 15.28 10.13 16.30
C CYS A 130 15.52 8.90 15.40
N SER A 131 14.48 8.39 14.74
CA SER A 131 14.53 7.19 13.90
C SER A 131 14.32 7.57 12.43
N THR A 132 15.12 7.00 11.53
CA THR A 132 15.00 7.17 10.08
C THR A 132 14.19 6.04 9.41
N GLN A 133 13.23 5.47 10.15
CA GLN A 133 12.40 4.37 9.68
C GLN A 133 11.22 4.85 8.82
N VAL A 134 10.80 4.02 7.87
CA VAL A 134 9.61 4.26 7.06
C VAL A 134 8.37 4.12 7.95
N LEU A 135 7.42 5.05 7.85
CA LEU A 135 6.11 4.94 8.50
C LEU A 135 5.33 3.76 7.91
N ILE A 136 4.98 2.79 8.75
CA ILE A 136 4.25 1.59 8.35
C ILE A 136 2.78 1.70 8.77
N GLN A 137 1.88 1.32 7.87
CA GLN A 137 0.48 1.03 8.15
C GLN A 137 0.29 -0.48 8.34
N TYR A 138 -0.45 -0.85 9.39
CA TYR A 138 -0.86 -2.21 9.72
C TYR A 138 -2.37 -2.31 9.53
N MET A 139 -2.83 -3.33 8.81
CA MET A 139 -4.26 -3.64 8.67
C MET A 139 -4.52 -5.06 9.17
N SER A 140 -5.32 -5.17 10.23
CA SER A 140 -5.76 -6.44 10.80
C SER A 140 -7.10 -6.85 10.19
N ILE A 141 -7.16 -8.04 9.61
CA ILE A 141 -8.33 -8.56 8.91
C ILE A 141 -8.74 -9.88 9.55
N ALA A 142 -9.98 -9.95 10.04
CA ALA A 142 -10.59 -11.21 10.44
C ALA A 142 -11.20 -11.93 9.24
N TYR A 143 -11.05 -13.25 9.20
CA TYR A 143 -11.60 -14.10 8.14
C TYR A 143 -12.05 -15.46 8.67
N THR A 144 -12.99 -16.08 7.94
CA THR A 144 -13.59 -17.36 8.36
C THR A 144 -12.76 -18.56 7.91
N VAL A 145 -12.32 -18.55 6.66
CA VAL A 145 -11.56 -19.63 6.02
C VAL A 145 -10.53 -19.05 5.06
N LEU A 146 -9.39 -19.73 4.92
CA LEU A 146 -8.39 -19.46 3.89
C LEU A 146 -8.26 -20.70 3.02
N CYS A 147 -8.64 -20.57 1.75
CA CYS A 147 -8.63 -21.66 0.80
C CYS A 147 -7.41 -21.54 -0.12
N GLU A 148 -6.65 -22.62 -0.26
CA GLU A 148 -5.72 -22.78 -1.37
C GLU A 148 -6.52 -22.95 -2.66
N SER A 149 -6.19 -22.14 -3.67
CA SER A 149 -6.77 -22.31 -4.99
C SER A 149 -6.30 -23.61 -5.62
N LYS A 150 -7.26 -24.49 -5.96
CA LYS A 150 -7.00 -25.75 -6.67
C LYS A 150 -6.63 -25.50 -8.13
N ASP A 151 -7.21 -24.46 -8.73
CA ASP A 151 -6.86 -23.95 -10.05
C ASP A 151 -6.74 -22.41 -9.96
N VAL A 152 -5.50 -21.95 -10.00
CA VAL A 152 -5.16 -20.52 -9.96
C VAL A 152 -5.89 -19.78 -11.08
N ALA A 153 -6.11 -20.41 -12.25
CA ALA A 153 -6.81 -19.79 -13.37
C ALA A 153 -8.27 -19.53 -13.03
N GLU A 154 -8.91 -20.43 -12.30
CA GLU A 154 -10.29 -20.29 -11.85
C GLU A 154 -10.43 -19.22 -10.75
N SER A 155 -9.47 -19.12 -9.82
CA SER A 155 -9.45 -18.03 -8.84
C SER A 155 -9.34 -16.66 -9.50
N CYS A 156 -8.51 -16.49 -10.52
CA CYS A 156 -8.44 -15.26 -11.30
C CYS A 156 -9.76 -14.95 -12.04
N ARG A 157 -10.51 -15.96 -12.52
CA ARG A 157 -11.83 -15.77 -13.15
C ARG A 157 -12.92 -15.37 -12.14
N ASN A 158 -12.89 -15.90 -10.93
CA ASN A 158 -13.93 -15.61 -9.94
C ASN A 158 -13.82 -14.18 -9.38
N LEU A 159 -12.60 -13.62 -9.35
CA LEU A 159 -12.36 -12.20 -9.05
C LEU A 159 -13.01 -11.24 -10.09
N GLU A 160 -13.20 -11.68 -11.34
CA GLU A 160 -13.87 -10.90 -12.39
C GLU A 160 -15.38 -10.81 -12.15
N LYS A 161 -16.01 -11.89 -11.68
CA LYS A 161 -17.47 -11.94 -11.50
C LYS A 161 -17.95 -11.08 -10.33
N ASN A 162 -17.13 -10.93 -9.29
CA ASN A 162 -17.48 -10.16 -8.09
C ASN A 162 -17.13 -8.66 -8.20
N SER A 163 -16.38 -8.24 -9.23
CA SER A 163 -16.00 -6.84 -9.45
C SER A 163 -16.96 -6.06 -10.35
N VAL A 164 -18.12 -6.64 -10.72
CA VAL A 164 -19.21 -5.93 -11.42
C VAL A 164 -20.00 -5.06 -10.42
N SER A 165 -19.35 -4.03 -9.91
CA SER A 165 -20.00 -2.74 -9.72
C SER A 165 -19.28 -1.78 -10.65
N GLU A 166 -19.86 -1.60 -11.83
CA GLU A 166 -19.49 -0.56 -12.77
C GLU A 166 -19.71 0.80 -12.09
N ASN A 167 -18.65 1.38 -11.56
CA ASN A 167 -18.31 2.80 -11.55
C ASN A 167 -17.07 2.97 -10.66
N ILE A 168 -16.12 3.82 -11.08
CA ILE A 168 -14.77 4.03 -10.50
C ILE A 168 -13.69 3.10 -11.10
N THR A 169 -13.61 2.98 -12.42
CA THR A 169 -12.36 2.55 -13.08
C THR A 169 -12.08 3.37 -14.35
N SER A 170 -11.85 4.68 -14.20
CA SER A 170 -11.12 5.48 -15.21
C SER A 170 -9.68 5.80 -14.81
N ASP A 171 -9.32 5.79 -13.52
CA ASP A 171 -8.11 6.54 -13.10
C ASP A 171 -6.88 5.68 -12.78
N ILE A 172 -6.95 4.34 -12.83
CA ILE A 172 -5.82 3.50 -12.38
C ILE A 172 -5.30 2.53 -13.46
N ALA A 173 -6.06 2.21 -14.51
CA ALA A 173 -5.63 1.26 -15.54
C ALA A 173 -4.89 1.88 -16.75
N VAL A 174 -4.83 3.22 -16.88
CA VAL A 174 -4.10 3.89 -17.98
C VAL A 174 -2.65 4.25 -17.60
N ALA A 175 -2.27 4.08 -16.33
CA ALA A 175 -1.03 4.66 -15.80
C ALA A 175 0.27 3.88 -16.06
N GLN A 176 0.22 2.63 -16.56
CA GLN A 176 1.44 1.79 -16.65
C GLN A 176 1.88 1.34 -18.05
N ASN A 177 1.04 1.37 -19.09
CA ASN A 177 1.46 0.87 -20.43
C ASN A 177 1.39 1.86 -21.61
N LYS A 178 1.25 3.17 -21.37
CA LYS A 178 1.49 4.23 -22.38
C LYS A 178 2.66 5.16 -22.05
N LYS A 179 3.49 4.84 -21.06
CA LYS A 179 4.59 5.71 -20.59
C LYS A 179 5.94 5.50 -21.29
N SER A 180 6.07 4.63 -22.29
CA SER A 180 7.38 4.36 -22.91
C SER A 180 7.69 5.20 -24.15
N THR A 181 6.70 5.78 -24.85
CA THR A 181 6.95 6.53 -26.09
C THR A 181 6.63 8.04 -26.02
N ASP A 182 5.79 8.49 -25.09
CA ASP A 182 5.51 9.94 -24.90
C ASP A 182 6.44 10.63 -23.89
N ASN A 183 7.15 9.87 -23.07
CA ASN A 183 8.02 10.41 -22.01
C ASN A 183 9.29 11.13 -22.53
N MET A 184 9.69 10.91 -23.79
CA MET A 184 10.85 11.61 -24.35
C MET A 184 10.52 13.04 -24.86
N LYS A 185 9.24 13.35 -25.10
CA LYS A 185 8.80 14.71 -25.47
C LYS A 185 8.26 15.52 -24.27
N MET A 186 7.60 14.87 -23.31
CA MET A 186 7.11 15.58 -22.11
C MET A 186 8.20 15.91 -21.07
N GLN A 187 9.29 15.12 -20.98
CA GLN A 187 10.40 15.47 -20.08
C GLN A 187 11.16 16.73 -20.53
N LYS A 188 11.18 17.07 -21.82
CA LYS A 188 11.78 18.34 -22.27
C LYS A 188 10.91 19.54 -21.88
N ASN A 189 9.59 19.45 -22.04
CA ASN A 189 8.69 20.57 -21.71
C ASN A 189 8.53 20.81 -20.21
N ASN A 190 8.48 19.75 -19.38
CA ASN A 190 8.36 19.92 -17.93
C ASN A 190 9.66 20.41 -17.27
N LYS A 191 10.83 20.09 -17.82
CA LYS A 191 12.13 20.59 -17.33
C LYS A 191 12.35 22.08 -17.70
N ILE A 192 11.76 22.54 -18.80
CA ILE A 192 11.76 23.97 -19.17
C ILE A 192 10.82 24.76 -18.24
N ASN A 193 9.64 24.23 -17.93
CA ASN A 193 8.64 24.95 -17.12
C ASN A 193 9.03 25.04 -15.62
N THR A 194 9.63 23.99 -15.06
CA THR A 194 10.13 24.01 -13.67
C THR A 194 11.36 24.90 -13.48
N ASN A 195 12.24 25.00 -14.48
CA ASN A 195 13.38 25.92 -14.42
C ASN A 195 12.96 27.39 -14.48
N ASN A 196 11.93 27.73 -15.27
CA ASN A 196 11.38 29.08 -15.32
C ASN A 196 10.74 29.48 -13.99
N MET A 197 9.91 28.60 -13.41
CA MET A 197 9.25 28.87 -12.13
C MET A 197 10.26 28.99 -10.97
N LEU A 198 11.33 28.18 -10.97
CA LEU A 198 12.39 28.26 -9.96
C LEU A 198 13.22 29.56 -10.08
N ASN A 199 13.40 30.07 -11.31
CA ASN A 199 14.09 31.34 -11.54
C ASN A 199 13.23 32.54 -11.09
N ASP A 200 11.92 32.50 -11.31
CA ASP A 200 11.00 33.53 -10.83
C ASP A 200 10.96 33.60 -9.30
N ILE A 201 10.93 32.43 -8.62
CA ILE A 201 10.99 32.35 -7.16
C ILE A 201 12.34 32.91 -6.64
N LYS A 202 13.46 32.58 -7.28
CA LYS A 202 14.78 33.12 -6.90
C LYS A 202 14.84 34.64 -7.10
N GLN A 203 14.24 35.17 -8.16
CA GLN A 203 14.24 36.60 -8.45
C GLN A 203 13.31 37.37 -7.48
N GLN A 204 12.16 36.80 -7.11
CA GLN A 204 11.29 37.35 -6.07
C GLN A 204 11.97 37.38 -4.71
N ASN A 205 12.64 36.30 -4.31
CA ASN A 205 13.36 36.23 -3.04
C ASN A 205 14.53 37.23 -2.99
N LYS A 206 15.24 37.43 -4.11
CA LYS A 206 16.32 38.44 -4.19
C LYS A 206 15.79 39.87 -4.04
N LYS A 207 14.64 40.20 -4.66
CA LYS A 207 13.99 41.51 -4.51
C LYS A 207 13.46 41.72 -3.08
N ALA A 208 12.92 40.69 -2.44
CA ALA A 208 12.48 40.77 -1.05
C ALA A 208 13.64 41.03 -0.08
N LEU A 209 14.78 40.35 -0.29
CA LEU A 209 15.98 40.55 0.52
C LEU A 209 16.57 41.96 0.36
N GLN A 210 16.59 42.51 -0.86
CA GLN A 210 17.03 43.89 -1.10
C GLN A 210 16.12 44.91 -0.42
N LYS A 211 14.79 44.71 -0.46
CA LYS A 211 13.85 45.58 0.27
C LYS A 211 14.03 45.52 1.78
N GLN A 212 14.33 44.35 2.35
CA GLN A 212 14.62 44.22 3.77
C GLN A 212 15.91 44.97 4.14
N GLN A 213 16.97 44.84 3.34
CA GLN A 213 18.23 45.57 3.57
C GLN A 213 18.06 47.09 3.45
N GLU A 214 17.26 47.58 2.51
CA GLU A 214 16.95 49.02 2.40
C GLU A 214 16.12 49.53 3.59
N LEU A 215 15.19 48.73 4.12
CA LEU A 215 14.41 49.08 5.30
C LEU A 215 15.31 49.15 6.54
N GLU A 216 16.23 48.20 6.72
CA GLU A 216 17.23 48.23 7.80
C GLU A 216 18.17 49.44 7.68
N LEU A 217 18.60 49.81 6.47
CA LEU A 217 19.45 50.97 6.25
C LEU A 217 18.73 52.29 6.59
N LYS A 218 17.44 52.40 6.23
CA LYS A 218 16.59 53.55 6.58
C LYS A 218 16.34 53.65 8.08
N GLN A 219 16.16 52.52 8.77
CA GLN A 219 16.01 52.49 10.23
C GLN A 219 17.30 52.90 10.95
N LYS A 220 18.46 52.46 10.47
CA LYS A 220 19.77 52.88 11.00
C LYS A 220 20.07 54.36 10.76
N ASN A 221 19.71 54.89 9.60
CA ASN A 221 19.88 56.32 9.32
C ASN A 221 18.97 57.21 10.17
N ASN A 222 17.71 56.80 10.40
CA ASN A 222 16.80 57.51 11.30
C ASN A 222 17.27 57.48 12.77
N GLN A 223 17.95 56.42 13.24
CA GLN A 223 18.54 56.39 14.59
C GLN A 223 19.77 57.31 14.73
N ASN A 224 20.55 57.49 13.66
CA ASN A 224 21.70 58.40 13.64
C ASN A 224 21.31 59.89 13.59
N ASP A 225 20.16 60.23 13.03
CA ASP A 225 19.67 61.62 13.05
C ASP A 225 19.07 62.03 14.40
N ILE A 226 18.53 61.09 15.17
CA ILE A 226 18.02 61.35 16.53
C ILE A 226 19.16 61.57 17.53
N THR A 227 20.34 60.97 17.30
CA THR A 227 21.50 61.06 18.21
C THR A 227 22.40 62.27 17.95
N LYS A 228 22.23 63.01 16.86
CA LYS A 228 22.98 64.25 16.57
C LYS A 228 22.34 65.54 17.09
N ASN A 229 21.10 65.49 17.59
CA ASN A 229 20.35 66.66 18.07
C ASN A 229 20.19 66.73 19.60
N ILE A 230 20.99 65.98 20.36
CA ILE A 230 21.02 66.11 21.82
C ILE A 230 22.25 66.93 22.19
N ASP A 231 22.09 68.26 22.11
CA ASP A 231 23.05 69.24 22.60
C ASP A 231 22.85 69.38 24.12
N PHE A 232 23.76 68.80 24.91
CA PHE A 232 23.80 69.00 26.36
C PHE A 232 24.59 70.28 26.67
N SER A 233 23.95 71.43 26.54
CA SER A 233 24.41 72.68 27.15
C SER A 233 23.33 73.25 28.07
N ALA A 234 23.47 72.95 29.38
CA ALA A 234 23.07 73.76 30.53
C ALA A 234 23.47 73.04 31.82
#